data_AF-A0A0P9FAS9-F1
#
_entry.id   AF-A0A0P9FAS9-F1
#
_cell.length_a   1.000
_cell.length_b   1.000
_cell.length_c   1.000
_cell.angle_alpha   90.00
_cell.angle_beta   90.00
_cell.angle_gamma   90.00
#
_symmetry.space_group_name_H-M   'P 1'
#
loop_
_entity.id
_entity.type
_entity.pdbx_description
1 polymer ?
#
loop_
_entity_poly.entity_id
_entity_poly.type
_entity_poly.pdbx_seq_one_letter_code
_entity_poly.pdbx_strand_id
1 'polypeptide(L)'
;YKHCHLPLEEAKQAEELRMRRAVDTLLPKIITAAQEETEAVAAAYDRFWNGKYTLAQMSELDDLEGRGAERFLTWFAFDYPLAEGGATMVERLAADGAPDLTPEEQLLLGSWAPVRLRPYVVTSVQKGQGMAVADLVDGTTFAVVDHAASRRVLQDEVLVAHLLPAGESYFIGGAAAHLTEDTREKLREFAGLYLEALQRERPDASWADLLRERSEVLNHFVMQLPVEEPNPTLLENIIAQTRASLMLAGESLGIGKGEKDSTADE
;
A
#
# COMPACT_ATOMS: atom_id res chain seq x y z
N TYR A 1 -47.12 -3.46 -9.40
CA TYR A 1 -45.80 -4.10 -9.33
C TYR A 1 -44.59 -3.15 -9.42
N LYS A 2 -44.71 -1.90 -9.90
CA LYS A 2 -43.57 -0.94 -9.95
C LYS A 2 -43.39 -0.04 -8.70
N HIS A 3 -44.25 -0.12 -7.70
CA HIS A 3 -44.25 0.81 -6.55
C HIS A 3 -43.68 0.26 -5.23
N CYS A 4 -43.28 -1.01 -5.17
CA CYS A 4 -42.72 -1.61 -3.94
C CYS A 4 -41.18 -1.61 -3.88
N HIS A 5 -40.49 -1.31 -4.98
CA HIS A 5 -39.02 -1.30 -5.02
C HIS A 5 -38.41 0.10 -4.81
N LEU A 6 -39.19 1.16 -5.04
CA LEU A 6 -38.70 2.54 -4.94
C LEU A 6 -38.18 2.91 -3.53
N PRO A 7 -38.87 2.58 -2.41
CA PRO A 7 -38.36 2.93 -1.08
C PRO A 7 -37.08 2.17 -0.69
N LEU A 8 -36.91 0.94 -1.19
CA LEU A 8 -35.71 0.14 -0.96
C LEU A 8 -34.53 0.66 -1.77
N GLU A 9 -34.77 1.08 -3.02
CA GLU A 9 -33.77 1.71 -3.88
C GLU A 9 -33.33 3.07 -3.33
N GLU A 10 -34.26 3.91 -2.88
CA GLU A 10 -33.98 5.21 -2.26
C GLU A 10 -33.18 5.05 -0.95
N ALA A 11 -33.53 4.07 -0.11
CA ALA A 11 -32.80 3.78 1.11
C ALA A 11 -31.36 3.31 0.82
N LYS A 12 -31.17 2.43 -0.16
CA LYS A 12 -29.84 1.96 -0.60
C LYS A 12 -28.99 3.13 -1.11
N GLN A 13 -29.55 3.99 -1.96
CA GLN A 13 -28.84 5.17 -2.48
C GLN A 13 -28.47 6.16 -1.37
N ALA A 14 -29.36 6.38 -0.39
CA ALA A 14 -29.07 7.24 0.75
C ALA A 14 -27.99 6.67 1.67
N GLU A 15 -27.92 5.35 1.81
CA GLU A 15 -26.85 4.66 2.52
C GLU A 15 -25.51 4.76 1.77
N GLU A 16 -25.48 4.50 0.48
CA GLU A 16 -24.28 4.65 -0.38
C GLU A 16 -23.73 6.08 -0.33
N LEU A 17 -24.59 7.10 -0.39
CA LEU A 17 -24.19 8.50 -0.26
C LEU A 17 -23.61 8.83 1.12
N ARG A 18 -24.17 8.25 2.19
CA ARG A 18 -23.64 8.44 3.56
C ARG A 18 -22.28 7.77 3.71
N MET A 19 -22.14 6.54 3.23
CA MET A 19 -20.86 5.83 3.24
C MET A 19 -19.80 6.59 2.45
N ARG A 20 -20.12 7.05 1.24
CA ARG A 20 -19.18 7.85 0.43
C ARG A 20 -18.72 9.11 1.16
N ARG A 21 -19.64 9.85 1.80
CA ARG A 21 -19.26 11.02 2.60
C ARG A 21 -18.34 10.65 3.76
N ALA A 22 -18.62 9.55 4.45
CA ALA A 22 -17.77 9.08 5.54
C ALA A 22 -16.37 8.67 5.05
N VAL A 23 -16.24 8.08 3.85
CA VAL A 23 -14.93 7.83 3.21
C VAL A 23 -14.18 9.16 3.00
N ASP A 24 -14.87 10.15 2.41
CA ASP A 24 -14.28 11.46 2.07
C ASP A 24 -13.85 12.27 3.33
N THR A 25 -14.51 12.07 4.47
CA THR A 25 -14.19 12.80 5.72
C THR A 25 -13.26 12.04 6.67
N LEU A 26 -13.31 10.71 6.68
CA LEU A 26 -12.50 9.89 7.59
C LEU A 26 -11.02 9.91 7.21
N LEU A 27 -10.69 9.73 5.93
CA LEU A 27 -9.29 9.66 5.50
C LEU A 27 -8.50 10.93 5.88
N PRO A 28 -8.99 12.16 5.62
CA PRO A 28 -8.31 13.39 6.07
C PRO A 28 -8.08 13.46 7.58
N LYS A 29 -9.02 12.96 8.40
CA LYS A 29 -8.86 12.92 9.87
C LYS A 29 -7.74 11.96 10.27
N ILE A 30 -7.69 10.78 9.67
CA ILE A 30 -6.62 9.80 9.89
C ILE A 30 -5.26 10.38 9.50
N ILE A 31 -5.17 11.03 8.33
CA ILE A 31 -3.92 11.66 7.87
C ILE A 31 -3.49 12.77 8.82
N THR A 32 -4.43 13.60 9.28
CA THR A 32 -4.16 14.67 10.25
C THR A 32 -3.59 14.09 11.55
N ALA A 33 -4.23 13.04 12.10
CA ALA A 33 -3.74 12.37 13.30
C ALA A 33 -2.35 11.75 13.09
N ALA A 34 -2.11 11.11 11.93
CA ALA A 34 -0.79 10.57 11.60
C ALA A 34 0.29 11.67 11.60
N GLN A 35 0.02 12.83 11.01
CA GLN A 35 0.98 13.93 10.94
C GLN A 35 1.39 14.50 12.30
N GLU A 36 0.59 14.29 13.36
CA GLU A 36 0.94 14.69 14.73
C GLU A 36 2.08 13.81 15.33
N GLU A 37 2.34 12.64 14.75
CA GLU A 37 3.43 11.71 15.13
C GLU A 37 4.80 12.16 14.60
N THR A 38 5.19 13.40 14.91
CA THR A 38 6.34 14.10 14.31
C THR A 38 7.67 13.34 14.39
N GLU A 39 7.93 12.61 15.48
CA GLU A 39 9.15 11.79 15.63
C GLU A 39 9.15 10.60 14.67
N ALA A 40 8.00 9.94 14.50
CA ALA A 40 7.86 8.77 13.62
C ALA A 40 7.89 9.16 12.14
N VAL A 41 7.37 10.34 11.78
CA VAL A 41 7.32 10.84 10.40
C VAL A 41 8.71 10.86 9.77
N ALA A 42 9.76 11.31 10.48
CA ALA A 42 11.10 11.40 9.92
C ALA A 42 11.69 10.03 9.54
N ALA A 43 11.59 9.06 10.44
CA ALA A 43 12.06 7.69 10.19
C ALA A 43 11.23 7.00 9.09
N ALA A 44 9.92 7.19 9.11
CA ALA A 44 9.02 6.67 8.08
C ALA A 44 9.33 7.26 6.71
N TYR A 45 9.65 8.56 6.64
CA TYR A 45 9.94 9.24 5.38
C TYR A 45 11.23 8.74 4.75
N ASP A 46 12.31 8.63 5.53
CA ASP A 46 13.57 8.06 5.07
C ASP A 46 13.38 6.64 4.52
N ARG A 47 12.61 5.82 5.25
CA ARG A 47 12.28 4.46 4.86
C ARG A 47 11.44 4.38 3.57
N PHE A 48 10.39 5.18 3.45
CA PHE A 48 9.49 5.15 2.29
C PHE A 48 10.17 5.60 1.00
N TRP A 49 11.02 6.63 1.10
CA TRP A 49 11.77 7.19 -0.02
C TRP A 49 13.16 6.58 -0.21
N ASN A 50 13.55 5.63 0.64
CA ASN A 50 14.87 4.98 0.62
C ASN A 50 16.02 6.00 0.53
N GLY A 51 15.93 7.08 1.33
CA GLY A 51 16.90 8.18 1.35
C GLY A 51 16.96 9.06 0.09
N LYS A 52 16.08 8.87 -0.91
CA LYS A 52 16.07 9.66 -2.16
C LYS A 52 15.74 11.14 -1.91
N TYR A 53 14.90 11.42 -0.91
CA TYR A 53 14.41 12.76 -0.58
C TYR A 53 14.57 13.07 0.90
N THR A 54 14.63 14.35 1.22
CA THR A 54 14.58 14.87 2.59
C THR A 54 13.19 15.40 2.94
N LEU A 55 12.86 15.47 4.23
CA LEU A 55 11.56 16.04 4.68
C LEU A 55 11.32 17.47 4.19
N ALA A 56 12.39 18.26 4.01
CA ALA A 56 12.28 19.62 3.50
C ALA A 56 11.72 19.68 2.06
N GLN A 57 11.81 18.58 1.31
CA GLN A 57 11.32 18.46 -0.07
C GLN A 57 9.90 17.92 -0.14
N MET A 58 9.24 17.64 1.00
CA MET A 58 7.93 17.00 1.03
C MET A 58 6.88 17.76 0.23
N SER A 59 6.89 19.10 0.27
CA SER A 59 5.96 19.94 -0.49
C SER A 59 6.14 19.88 -2.01
N GLU A 60 7.30 19.39 -2.49
CA GLU A 60 7.62 19.29 -3.92
C GLU A 60 7.31 17.90 -4.48
N LEU A 61 7.07 16.90 -3.61
CA LEU A 61 6.90 15.50 -4.03
C LEU A 61 5.64 15.26 -4.88
N ASP A 62 4.61 16.09 -4.72
CA ASP A 62 3.41 15.93 -5.55
C ASP A 62 3.71 16.23 -7.02
N ASP A 63 4.64 17.14 -7.30
CA ASP A 63 5.11 17.45 -8.65
C ASP A 63 6.19 16.46 -9.12
N LEU A 64 7.17 16.15 -8.27
CA LEU A 64 8.31 15.30 -8.64
C LEU A 64 7.93 13.83 -8.86
N GLU A 65 6.97 13.34 -8.08
CA GLU A 65 6.65 11.92 -7.98
C GLU A 65 5.16 11.65 -8.28
N GLY A 66 4.42 12.62 -8.80
CA GLY A 66 3.02 12.46 -9.20
C GLY A 66 2.10 12.10 -8.03
N ARG A 67 1.85 13.08 -7.15
CA ARG A 67 1.17 12.91 -5.84
C ARG A 67 2.00 12.12 -4.81
N GLY A 68 3.32 12.30 -4.81
CA GLY A 68 4.22 11.61 -3.90
C GLY A 68 3.97 11.88 -2.42
N ALA A 69 3.65 13.12 -2.04
CA ALA A 69 3.39 13.46 -0.64
C ALA A 69 2.12 12.75 -0.13
N GLU A 70 1.07 12.74 -0.95
CA GLU A 70 -0.18 12.02 -0.65
C GLU A 70 0.04 10.50 -0.51
N ARG A 71 0.85 9.89 -1.39
CA ARG A 71 1.22 8.47 -1.26
C ARG A 71 1.95 8.18 0.04
N PHE A 72 2.95 9.00 0.37
CA PHE A 72 3.71 8.84 1.61
C PHE A 72 2.82 8.93 2.85
N LEU A 73 1.98 9.97 2.94
CA LEU A 73 1.11 10.19 4.10
C LEU A 73 0.09 9.04 4.27
N THR A 74 -0.45 8.53 3.17
CA THR A 74 -1.38 7.39 3.20
C THR A 74 -0.66 6.13 3.68
N TRP A 75 0.51 5.81 3.12
CA TRP A 75 1.31 4.67 3.59
C TRP A 75 1.71 4.80 5.05
N PHE A 76 2.12 5.99 5.48
CA PHE A 76 2.51 6.24 6.87
C PHE A 76 1.36 5.97 7.85
N ALA A 77 0.13 6.37 7.49
CA ALA A 77 -1.02 6.11 8.34
C ALA A 77 -1.46 4.63 8.39
N PHE A 78 -1.34 3.91 7.26
CA PHE A 78 -1.92 2.56 7.08
C PHE A 78 -0.93 1.40 7.25
N ASP A 79 0.37 1.63 7.08
CA ASP A 79 1.36 0.55 7.01
C ASP A 79 2.54 0.77 7.95
N TYR A 80 2.86 2.01 8.33
CA TYR A 80 4.01 2.25 9.18
C TYR A 80 3.69 1.93 10.65
N PRO A 81 4.40 0.98 11.28
CA PRO A 81 4.20 0.67 12.68
C PRO A 81 4.77 1.80 13.56
N LEU A 82 3.94 2.35 14.43
CA LEU A 82 4.36 3.35 15.40
C LEU A 82 5.06 2.68 16.59
N ALA A 83 6.00 3.40 17.22
CA ALA A 83 6.92 2.85 18.22
C ALA A 83 6.20 2.23 19.44
N GLU A 84 5.05 2.79 19.83
CA GLU A 84 4.21 2.21 20.88
C GLU A 84 3.32 1.10 20.30
N GLY A 85 3.66 -0.15 20.60
CA GLY A 85 2.82 -1.32 20.33
C GLY A 85 2.89 -1.89 18.91
N GLY A 86 3.65 -1.26 17.99
CA GLY A 86 3.82 -1.76 16.62
C GLY A 86 2.55 -1.68 15.76
N ALA A 87 1.53 -0.97 16.25
CA ALA A 87 0.29 -0.70 15.52
C ALA A 87 0.47 0.51 14.60
N THR A 88 -0.21 0.48 13.47
CA THR A 88 -0.34 1.62 12.55
C THR A 88 -1.28 2.68 13.12
N MET A 89 -1.29 3.89 12.57
CA MET A 89 -2.22 4.94 13.01
C MET A 89 -3.68 4.47 12.86
N VAL A 90 -4.02 3.82 11.75
CA VAL A 90 -5.38 3.31 11.52
C VAL A 90 -5.76 2.23 12.54
N GLU A 91 -4.85 1.29 12.84
CA GLU A 91 -5.09 0.26 13.86
C GLU A 91 -5.27 0.87 15.26
N ARG A 92 -4.46 1.87 15.60
CA ARG A 92 -4.56 2.58 16.89
C ARG A 92 -5.90 3.30 17.02
N LEU A 93 -6.28 4.10 16.03
CA LEU A 93 -7.56 4.80 16.04
C LEU A 93 -8.75 3.83 16.07
N ALA A 94 -8.65 2.67 15.41
CA ALA A 94 -9.68 1.63 15.46
C ALA A 94 -9.81 0.98 16.83
N ALA A 95 -8.71 0.83 17.58
CA ALA A 95 -8.69 0.21 18.90
C ALA A 95 -9.12 1.19 20.02
N ASP A 96 -8.56 2.40 19.99
CA ASP A 96 -8.71 3.39 21.06
C ASP A 96 -9.89 4.35 20.81
N GLY A 97 -10.38 4.38 19.56
CA GLY A 97 -11.33 5.38 19.07
C GLY A 97 -10.63 6.69 18.69
N ALA A 98 -11.28 7.48 17.83
CA ALA A 98 -10.88 8.85 17.56
C ALA A 98 -11.99 9.81 18.01
N PRO A 99 -11.64 11.00 18.53
CA PRO A 99 -12.64 12.02 18.81
C PRO A 99 -13.35 12.44 17.51
N ASP A 100 -14.61 12.89 17.62
CA ASP A 100 -15.37 13.50 16.54
C ASP A 100 -15.61 12.62 15.29
N LEU A 101 -15.73 11.31 15.47
CA LEU A 101 -16.17 10.39 14.42
C LEU A 101 -17.69 10.17 14.41
N THR A 102 -18.31 10.26 13.24
CA THR A 102 -19.70 9.83 13.04
C THR A 102 -19.83 8.31 13.19
N PRO A 103 -21.03 7.77 13.43
CA PRO A 103 -21.23 6.32 13.47
C PRO A 103 -20.75 5.58 12.21
N GLU A 104 -20.95 6.19 11.04
CA GLU A 104 -20.47 5.66 9.77
C GLU A 104 -18.94 5.64 9.69
N GLU A 105 -18.28 6.72 10.14
CA GLU A 105 -16.81 6.79 10.18
C GLU A 105 -16.23 5.75 11.14
N GLN A 106 -16.87 5.50 12.29
CA GLN A 106 -16.43 4.46 13.23
C GLN A 106 -16.53 3.06 12.62
N LEU A 107 -17.61 2.78 11.88
CA LEU A 107 -17.77 1.52 11.16
C LEU A 107 -16.66 1.33 10.11
N LEU A 108 -16.41 2.37 9.30
CA LEU A 108 -15.37 2.33 8.28
C LEU A 108 -13.99 2.13 8.90
N LEU A 109 -13.65 2.87 9.95
CA LEU A 109 -12.36 2.79 10.62
C LEU A 109 -12.02 1.36 11.07
N GLY A 110 -12.99 0.66 11.67
CA GLY A 110 -12.81 -0.75 12.04
C GLY A 110 -12.53 -1.66 10.83
N SER A 111 -13.21 -1.41 9.70
CA SER A 111 -12.98 -2.15 8.45
C SER A 111 -11.67 -1.79 7.74
N TRP A 112 -11.07 -0.64 8.08
CA TRP A 112 -9.85 -0.14 7.45
C TRP A 112 -8.58 -0.58 8.17
N ALA A 113 -8.66 -1.00 9.44
CA ALA A 113 -7.52 -1.52 10.20
C ALA A 113 -6.71 -2.63 9.49
N PRO A 114 -7.31 -3.61 8.77
CA PRO A 114 -6.54 -4.61 8.03
C PRO A 114 -6.08 -4.16 6.63
N VAL A 115 -6.45 -2.96 6.18
CA VAL A 115 -6.07 -2.47 4.84
C VAL A 115 -4.57 -2.22 4.81
N ARG A 116 -3.93 -2.66 3.72
CA ARG A 116 -2.51 -2.45 3.45
C ARG A 116 -2.29 -1.94 2.04
N LEU A 117 -1.13 -1.34 1.79
CA LEU A 117 -0.72 -1.01 0.45
C LEU A 117 -0.51 -2.30 -0.35
N ARG A 118 -1.22 -2.46 -1.46
CA ARG A 118 -1.13 -3.68 -2.28
C ARG A 118 -1.09 -3.34 -3.78
N PRO A 119 -0.54 -4.24 -4.59
CA PRO A 119 -0.57 -4.08 -6.03
C PRO A 119 -1.73 -4.86 -6.67
N TYR A 120 -2.46 -4.20 -7.56
CA TYR A 120 -3.64 -4.73 -8.23
C TYR A 120 -3.54 -4.57 -9.73
N VAL A 121 -4.06 -5.53 -10.49
CA VAL A 121 -4.23 -5.40 -11.95
C VAL A 121 -5.64 -4.99 -12.27
N VAL A 122 -5.79 -4.01 -13.14
CA VAL A 122 -7.09 -3.58 -13.65
C VAL A 122 -7.63 -4.63 -14.61
N THR A 123 -8.72 -5.29 -14.23
CA THR A 123 -9.33 -6.37 -15.03
C THR A 123 -10.45 -5.86 -15.93
N SER A 124 -11.09 -4.75 -15.57
CA SER A 124 -12.04 -4.06 -16.46
C SER A 124 -12.22 -2.60 -16.04
N VAL A 125 -12.57 -1.73 -16.98
CA VAL A 125 -12.77 -0.30 -16.73
C VAL A 125 -14.14 0.14 -17.23
N GLN A 126 -14.90 0.81 -16.37
CA GLN A 126 -16.10 1.54 -16.75
C GLN A 126 -15.79 3.04 -16.67
N LYS A 127 -15.44 3.63 -17.83
CA LYS A 127 -14.95 5.01 -17.91
C LYS A 127 -15.88 5.99 -17.22
N GLY A 128 -15.34 6.73 -16.24
CA GLY A 128 -16.07 7.74 -15.50
C GLY A 128 -17.04 7.18 -14.45
N GLN A 129 -16.94 5.89 -14.10
CA GLN A 129 -17.71 5.25 -13.04
C GLN A 129 -16.77 4.54 -12.05
N GLY A 130 -15.97 3.60 -12.54
CA GLY A 130 -15.13 2.77 -11.71
C GLY A 130 -14.38 1.71 -12.51
N MET A 131 -13.85 0.72 -11.81
CA MET A 131 -13.08 -0.38 -12.40
C MET A 131 -13.20 -1.63 -11.55
N ALA A 132 -12.96 -2.79 -12.16
CA ALA A 132 -12.67 -4.00 -11.40
C ALA A 132 -11.16 -4.21 -11.39
N VAL A 133 -10.63 -4.64 -10.25
CA VAL A 133 -9.21 -4.95 -10.08
C VAL A 133 -9.04 -6.31 -9.42
N ALA A 134 -7.91 -6.97 -9.66
CA ALA A 134 -7.52 -8.21 -9.01
C ALA A 134 -6.18 -8.04 -8.30
N ASP A 135 -6.10 -8.51 -7.05
CA ASP A 135 -4.88 -8.49 -6.27
C ASP A 135 -3.78 -9.34 -6.92
N LEU A 136 -2.57 -8.80 -7.04
CA LEU A 136 -1.47 -9.52 -7.66
C LEU A 136 -0.87 -10.65 -6.82
N VAL A 137 -1.14 -10.65 -5.52
CA VAL A 137 -0.65 -11.66 -4.58
C VAL A 137 -1.58 -12.87 -4.60
N ASP A 138 -2.87 -12.66 -4.31
CA ASP A 138 -3.83 -13.75 -4.08
C ASP A 138 -4.95 -13.85 -5.13
N GLY A 139 -5.04 -12.90 -6.06
CA GLY A 139 -6.03 -12.90 -7.14
C GLY A 139 -7.43 -12.43 -6.72
N THR A 140 -7.62 -12.00 -5.46
CA THR A 140 -8.92 -11.52 -4.99
C THR A 140 -9.38 -10.32 -5.79
N THR A 141 -10.64 -10.32 -6.21
CA THR A 141 -11.20 -9.27 -7.07
C THR A 141 -11.99 -8.24 -6.28
N PHE A 142 -11.85 -6.98 -6.66
CA PHE A 142 -12.51 -5.85 -6.01
C PHE A 142 -13.21 -4.95 -7.03
N ALA A 143 -14.40 -4.46 -6.69
CA ALA A 143 -15.09 -3.42 -7.43
C ALA A 143 -14.73 -2.06 -6.83
N VAL A 144 -14.00 -1.26 -7.61
CA VAL A 144 -13.48 0.05 -7.18
C VAL A 144 -14.31 1.17 -7.79
N VAL A 145 -14.88 2.01 -6.93
CA VAL A 145 -15.65 3.20 -7.30
C VAL A 145 -14.72 4.40 -7.32
N ASP A 146 -14.24 4.75 -8.51
CA ASP A 146 -13.40 5.94 -8.71
C ASP A 146 -13.63 6.55 -10.10
N HIS A 147 -14.35 7.68 -10.13
CA HIS A 147 -14.66 8.40 -11.37
C HIS A 147 -13.41 9.00 -12.03
N ALA A 148 -12.41 9.42 -11.26
CA ALA A 148 -11.23 10.13 -11.77
C ALA A 148 -10.15 9.17 -12.26
N ALA A 149 -9.87 8.12 -11.49
CA ALA A 149 -8.95 7.06 -11.87
C ALA A 149 -9.47 6.28 -13.08
N SER A 150 -10.75 5.89 -13.09
CA SER A 150 -11.34 5.12 -14.22
C SER A 150 -11.20 5.82 -15.57
N ARG A 151 -11.14 7.15 -15.62
CA ARG A 151 -10.91 7.89 -16.87
C ARG A 151 -9.51 7.70 -17.43
N ARG A 152 -8.51 7.54 -16.56
CA ARG A 152 -7.08 7.52 -16.92
C ARG A 152 -6.52 6.12 -17.07
N VAL A 153 -6.96 5.17 -16.23
CA VAL A 153 -6.43 3.80 -16.27
C VAL A 153 -6.95 3.01 -17.47
N LEU A 154 -6.13 2.09 -17.94
CA LEU A 154 -6.45 1.09 -18.95
C LEU A 154 -6.56 -0.30 -18.33
N GLN A 155 -7.17 -1.22 -19.07
CA GLN A 155 -7.16 -2.63 -18.69
C GLN A 155 -5.71 -3.15 -18.69
N ASP A 156 -5.42 -4.10 -17.83
CA ASP A 156 -4.14 -4.79 -17.66
C ASP A 156 -3.01 -3.93 -17.05
N GLU A 157 -3.23 -2.62 -16.86
CA GLU A 157 -2.38 -1.75 -16.05
C GLU A 157 -2.39 -2.15 -14.56
N VAL A 158 -1.35 -1.73 -13.85
CA VAL A 158 -1.16 -2.01 -12.42
C VAL A 158 -1.39 -0.77 -11.58
N LEU A 159 -2.13 -0.93 -10.49
CA LEU A 159 -2.33 0.06 -9.45
C LEU A 159 -1.64 -0.40 -8.17
N VAL A 160 -0.80 0.46 -7.58
CA VAL A 160 -0.27 0.26 -6.22
C VAL A 160 -1.02 1.23 -5.31
N ALA A 161 -1.89 0.70 -4.46
CA ALA A 161 -2.88 1.49 -3.73
C ALA A 161 -3.36 0.83 -2.43
N HIS A 162 -4.00 1.63 -1.59
CA HIS A 162 -4.87 1.15 -0.52
C HIS A 162 -6.30 1.08 -1.05
N LEU A 163 -6.94 -0.09 -0.95
CA LEU A 163 -8.37 -0.20 -1.25
C LEU A 163 -9.17 -0.16 0.05
N LEU A 164 -9.93 0.91 0.22
CA LEU A 164 -10.73 1.22 1.39
C LEU A 164 -12.15 0.65 1.20
N PRO A 165 -12.55 -0.38 1.96
CA PRO A 165 -13.91 -0.91 1.87
C PRO A 165 -14.94 0.12 2.40
N ALA A 166 -16.08 0.19 1.74
CA ALA A 166 -17.25 0.93 2.20
C ALA A 166 -18.53 0.27 1.61
N GLY A 167 -19.19 -0.55 2.43
CA GLY A 167 -20.29 -1.39 1.98
C GLY A 167 -19.83 -2.47 1.00
N GLU A 168 -20.50 -2.54 -0.16
CA GLU A 168 -20.18 -3.51 -1.24
C GLU A 168 -19.06 -3.02 -2.18
N SER A 169 -18.57 -1.80 -1.98
CA SER A 169 -17.62 -1.14 -2.89
C SER A 169 -16.30 -0.81 -2.19
N TYR A 170 -15.27 -0.58 -3.01
CA TYR A 170 -13.96 -0.15 -2.56
C TYR A 170 -13.61 1.22 -3.16
N PHE A 171 -12.85 2.00 -2.41
CA PHE A 171 -12.35 3.31 -2.82
C PHE A 171 -10.83 3.31 -2.76
N ILE A 172 -10.17 4.10 -3.61
CA ILE A 172 -8.72 4.30 -3.51
C ILE A 172 -8.46 5.25 -2.32
N GLY A 173 -7.67 4.79 -1.35
CA GLY A 173 -7.18 5.62 -0.27
C GLY A 173 -6.05 6.52 -0.76
N GLY A 174 -6.25 7.84 -0.67
CA GLY A 174 -5.26 8.83 -1.06
C GLY A 174 -4.82 8.72 -2.53
N ALA A 175 -3.51 8.61 -2.73
CA ALA A 175 -2.93 8.47 -4.06
C ALA A 175 -2.51 7.03 -4.37
N ALA A 176 -2.83 6.58 -5.58
CA ALA A 176 -2.30 5.35 -6.17
C ALA A 176 -1.15 5.66 -7.12
N ALA A 177 -0.14 4.77 -7.16
CA ALA A 177 0.79 4.75 -8.28
C ALA A 177 0.18 3.95 -9.43
N HIS A 178 0.30 4.48 -10.66
CA HIS A 178 -0.26 3.89 -11.87
C HIS A 178 0.90 3.43 -12.75
N LEU A 179 0.92 2.14 -13.08
CA LEU A 179 2.02 1.52 -13.83
C LEU A 179 1.46 0.82 -15.07
N THR A 180 2.32 0.70 -16.08
CA THR A 180 2.00 0.01 -17.33
C THR A 180 1.93 -1.51 -17.14
N GLU A 181 1.23 -2.19 -18.04
CA GLU A 181 1.00 -3.65 -18.00
C GLU A 181 2.30 -4.47 -17.88
N ASP A 182 3.36 -4.05 -18.55
CA ASP A 182 4.67 -4.73 -18.57
C ASP A 182 5.37 -4.74 -17.19
N THR A 183 4.93 -3.90 -16.26
CA THR A 183 5.46 -3.87 -14.90
C THR A 183 4.88 -4.97 -14.00
N ARG A 184 3.79 -5.62 -14.40
CA ARG A 184 3.05 -6.58 -13.57
C ARG A 184 3.90 -7.71 -13.00
N GLU A 185 4.56 -8.46 -13.89
CA GLU A 185 5.39 -9.60 -13.48
C GLU A 185 6.64 -9.12 -12.74
N LYS A 186 7.20 -7.99 -13.17
CA LYS A 186 8.43 -7.41 -12.64
C LYS A 186 8.25 -6.88 -11.22
N LEU A 187 7.13 -6.24 -10.93
CA LEU A 187 6.76 -5.81 -9.58
C LEU A 187 6.63 -7.02 -8.64
N ARG A 188 5.97 -8.09 -9.10
CA ARG A 188 5.80 -9.31 -8.32
C ARG A 188 7.14 -10.01 -8.06
N GLU A 189 8.00 -10.10 -9.08
CA GLU A 189 9.36 -10.65 -8.93
C GLU A 189 10.17 -9.81 -7.94
N PHE A 190 10.15 -8.48 -8.09
CA PHE A 190 10.85 -7.54 -7.20
C PHE A 190 10.41 -7.72 -5.74
N ALA A 191 9.11 -7.68 -5.45
CA ALA A 191 8.60 -7.88 -4.10
C ALA A 191 8.87 -9.30 -3.58
N GLY A 192 8.86 -10.31 -4.46
CA GLY A 192 9.22 -11.69 -4.15
C GLY A 192 10.65 -11.83 -3.62
N LEU A 193 11.61 -11.02 -4.10
CA LEU A 193 12.98 -11.02 -3.55
C LEU A 193 13.03 -10.60 -2.08
N TYR A 194 12.18 -9.65 -1.68
CA TYR A 194 12.07 -9.25 -0.28
C TYR A 194 11.37 -10.31 0.57
N LEU A 195 10.37 -11.01 0.02
CA LEU A 195 9.76 -12.16 0.69
C LEU A 195 10.79 -13.28 0.90
N GLU A 196 11.59 -13.62 -0.12
CA GLU A 196 12.67 -14.61 0.01
C GLU A 196 13.68 -14.20 1.08
N ALA A 197 14.04 -12.90 1.15
CA ALA A 197 14.91 -12.40 2.20
C ALA A 197 14.29 -12.57 3.59
N LEU A 198 13.02 -12.24 3.75
CA LEU A 198 12.27 -12.45 5.00
C LEU A 198 12.21 -13.94 5.36
N GLN A 199 12.06 -14.82 4.37
CA GLN A 199 12.02 -16.28 4.55
C GLN A 199 13.35 -16.91 4.96
N ARG A 200 14.49 -16.26 4.69
CA ARG A 200 15.79 -16.73 5.21
C ARG A 200 15.86 -16.64 6.74
N GLU A 201 15.22 -15.63 7.31
CA GLU A 201 15.17 -15.41 8.76
C GLU A 201 13.96 -16.10 9.40
N ARG A 202 12.82 -16.09 8.70
CA ARG A 202 11.54 -16.68 9.14
C ARG A 202 10.93 -17.54 8.02
N PRO A 203 11.23 -18.85 7.96
CA PRO A 203 10.87 -19.72 6.83
C PRO A 203 9.38 -19.81 6.47
N ASP A 204 8.49 -19.54 7.43
CA ASP A 204 7.04 -19.53 7.28
C ASP A 204 6.48 -18.15 6.90
N ALA A 205 7.32 -17.13 6.73
CA ALA A 205 6.90 -15.80 6.31
C ALA A 205 6.13 -15.85 4.98
N SER A 206 5.03 -15.11 4.96
CA SER A 206 4.07 -15.04 3.87
C SER A 206 4.08 -13.66 3.20
N TRP A 207 3.37 -13.54 2.08
CA TRP A 207 3.10 -12.24 1.47
C TRP A 207 2.37 -11.27 2.41
N ALA A 208 1.48 -11.77 3.27
CA ALA A 208 0.80 -10.93 4.25
C ALA A 208 1.80 -10.34 5.24
N ASP A 209 2.82 -11.10 5.64
CA ASP A 209 3.88 -10.60 6.51
C ASP A 209 4.77 -9.59 5.78
N LEU A 210 5.14 -9.84 4.51
CA LEU A 210 5.87 -8.87 3.71
C LEU A 210 5.11 -7.55 3.61
N LEU A 211 3.83 -7.58 3.27
CA LEU A 211 3.02 -6.38 3.11
C LEU A 211 2.77 -5.68 4.46
N ARG A 212 2.66 -6.43 5.56
CA ARG A 212 2.54 -5.84 6.90
C ARG A 212 3.84 -5.18 7.35
N GLU A 213 4.97 -5.80 7.07
CA GLU A 213 6.25 -5.37 7.62
C GLU A 213 7.02 -4.46 6.70
N ARG A 214 6.84 -4.54 5.37
CA ARG A 214 7.71 -3.96 4.35
C ARG A 214 6.97 -3.46 3.11
N SER A 215 5.70 -3.02 3.19
CA SER A 215 4.96 -2.59 2.00
C SER A 215 5.59 -1.41 1.25
N GLU A 216 6.50 -0.64 1.87
CA GLU A 216 7.26 0.42 1.19
C GLU A 216 8.05 -0.08 -0.02
N VAL A 217 8.38 -1.38 -0.08
CA VAL A 217 9.12 -1.96 -1.21
C VAL A 217 8.33 -1.81 -2.53
N LEU A 218 7.00 -1.71 -2.46
CA LEU A 218 6.19 -1.42 -3.64
C LEU A 218 6.45 0.00 -4.15
N ASN A 219 6.58 0.99 -3.26
CA ASN A 219 6.99 2.34 -3.65
C ASN A 219 8.45 2.37 -4.14
N HIS A 220 9.33 1.57 -3.54
CA HIS A 220 10.72 1.46 -4.00
C HIS A 220 10.81 0.97 -5.45
N PHE A 221 9.95 0.05 -5.86
CA PHE A 221 9.84 -0.33 -7.27
C PHE A 221 9.35 0.83 -8.13
N VAL A 222 8.29 1.53 -7.71
CA VAL A 222 7.73 2.70 -8.44
C VAL A 222 8.81 3.77 -8.68
N MET A 223 9.60 4.10 -7.66
CA MET A 223 10.66 5.12 -7.75
C MET A 223 11.77 4.80 -8.75
N GLN A 224 11.92 3.52 -9.12
CA GLN A 224 12.95 3.06 -10.06
C GLN A 224 12.45 3.06 -11.51
N LEU A 225 11.14 3.20 -11.73
CA LEU A 225 10.57 3.24 -13.06
C LEU A 225 10.90 4.55 -13.79
N PRO A 226 11.09 4.48 -15.12
CA PRO A 226 11.30 5.68 -15.92
C PRO A 226 9.99 6.47 -16.04
N VAL A 227 10.09 7.79 -16.00
CA VAL A 227 8.94 8.69 -16.09
C VAL A 227 8.39 8.78 -17.52
N GLU A 228 9.19 8.46 -18.56
CA GLU A 228 8.86 8.85 -19.93
C GLU A 228 8.77 7.74 -21.00
N GLU A 229 9.20 6.48 -20.78
CA GLU A 229 8.89 5.38 -21.74
C GLU A 229 9.22 3.97 -21.18
N PRO A 230 8.44 2.92 -21.52
CA PRO A 230 8.73 1.54 -21.12
C PRO A 230 10.08 1.05 -21.68
N ASN A 231 11.03 0.71 -20.81
CA ASN A 231 12.31 0.13 -21.21
C ASN A 231 12.53 -1.24 -20.57
N PRO A 232 12.35 -2.36 -21.31
CA PRO A 232 12.40 -3.70 -20.75
C PRO A 232 13.76 -4.08 -20.15
N THR A 233 14.86 -3.59 -20.75
CA THR A 233 16.22 -3.84 -20.22
C THR A 233 16.47 -3.17 -18.87
N LEU A 234 15.79 -2.06 -18.60
CA LEU A 234 15.89 -1.35 -17.31
C LEU A 234 15.14 -2.10 -16.21
N LEU A 235 13.98 -2.69 -16.52
CA LEU A 235 13.24 -3.55 -15.58
C LEU A 235 14.08 -4.77 -15.15
N GLU A 236 14.83 -5.36 -16.08
CA GLU A 236 15.77 -6.45 -15.77
C GLU A 236 16.91 -5.99 -14.86
N ASN A 237 17.47 -4.80 -15.12
CA ASN A 237 18.54 -4.23 -14.31
C ASN A 237 18.09 -3.94 -12.88
N ILE A 238 16.88 -3.39 -12.70
CA ILE A 238 16.25 -3.16 -11.39
C ILE A 238 16.24 -4.45 -10.56
N ILE A 239 15.72 -5.52 -11.14
CA ILE A 239 15.61 -6.81 -10.46
C ILE A 239 16.98 -7.39 -10.13
N ALA A 240 17.91 -7.33 -11.08
CA ALA A 240 19.28 -7.82 -10.88
C ALA A 240 20.00 -7.06 -9.76
N GLN A 241 19.88 -5.73 -9.72
CA GLN A 241 20.49 -4.88 -8.69
C GLN A 241 19.90 -5.12 -7.30
N THR A 242 18.57 -5.27 -7.20
CA THR A 242 17.90 -5.60 -5.94
C THR A 242 18.33 -6.97 -5.42
N ARG A 243 18.39 -7.98 -6.30
CA ARG A 243 18.88 -9.32 -5.93
C ARG A 243 20.31 -9.27 -5.38
N ALA A 244 21.21 -8.56 -6.07
CA ALA A 244 22.59 -8.42 -5.63
C ALA A 244 22.69 -7.71 -4.26
N SER A 245 21.95 -6.60 -4.09
CA SER A 245 21.93 -5.85 -2.83
C SER A 245 21.43 -6.69 -1.65
N LEU A 246 20.35 -7.45 -1.84
CA LEU A 246 19.79 -8.31 -0.81
C LEU A 246 20.69 -9.50 -0.47
N MET A 247 21.43 -10.05 -1.44
CA MET A 247 22.44 -11.09 -1.18
C MET A 247 23.58 -10.55 -0.30
N LEU A 248 24.13 -9.38 -0.64
CA LEU A 248 25.19 -8.74 0.14
C LEU A 248 24.74 -8.38 1.56
N ALA A 249 23.50 -7.89 1.72
CA ALA A 249 22.93 -7.62 3.04
C ALA A 249 22.77 -8.91 3.86
N GLY A 250 22.33 -10.00 3.24
CA GLY A 250 22.22 -11.32 3.89
C GLY A 250 23.59 -11.90 4.30
N GLU A 251 24.62 -11.74 3.46
CA GLU A 251 25.99 -12.17 3.78
C GLU A 251 26.61 -11.35 4.93
N SER A 252 26.31 -10.04 4.99
CA SER A 252 26.78 -9.15 6.06
C SER A 252 26.11 -9.40 7.42
N LEU A 253 24.94 -10.05 7.46
CA LEU A 253 24.17 -10.30 8.68
C LEU A 253 24.44 -11.66 9.36
N GLY A 254 25.32 -12.50 8.79
CA GLY A 254 25.92 -13.61 9.53
C GLY A 254 26.09 -14.92 8.77
N ILE A 255 27.26 -15.09 8.15
CA ILE A 255 27.86 -16.41 7.94
C ILE A 255 29.32 -16.34 8.40
N GLY A 256 29.62 -16.86 9.60
CA GLY A 256 31.01 -17.12 9.99
C GLY A 256 31.35 -17.16 11.48
N LYS A 257 30.72 -18.05 12.26
CA LYS A 257 31.40 -18.94 13.25
C LYS A 257 30.38 -19.82 13.97
N GLY A 258 29.98 -20.90 13.30
CA GLY A 258 29.48 -22.11 13.95
C GLY A 258 30.63 -23.11 14.08
N GLU A 259 30.89 -23.50 15.33
CA GLU A 259 31.66 -24.64 15.84
C GLU A 259 32.30 -25.64 14.86
N LYS A 260 33.64 -25.71 14.92
CA LYS A 260 34.50 -26.93 14.91
C LYS A 260 35.78 -26.52 15.66
N ASP A 261 36.37 -27.20 16.64
CA ASP A 261 36.23 -28.54 17.19
C ASP A 261 36.46 -28.45 18.70
N SER A 262 35.61 -29.11 19.48
CA SER A 262 36.03 -29.71 20.74
C SER A 262 36.56 -31.11 20.43
N THR A 263 37.88 -31.27 20.45
CA THR A 263 38.51 -32.58 20.70
C THR A 263 39.48 -32.43 21.84
N ALA A 264 39.23 -33.25 22.85
CA ALA A 264 39.96 -33.38 24.10
C ALA A 264 41.34 -34.04 23.94
N ASP A 265 42.07 -34.00 25.05
CA ASP A 265 43.20 -34.84 25.49
C ASP A 265 44.56 -34.66 24.79
N GLU A 266 45.50 -33.97 25.47
CA GLU A 266 46.52 -34.56 26.37
C GLU A 266 47.15 -33.48 27.28
#